data_AF-A0A3B9TTK8-F1
#
_entry.id   AF-A0A3B9TTK8-F1
#
_cell.length_a   1.000
_cell.length_b   1.000
_cell.length_c   1.000
_cell.angle_alpha   90.00
_cell.angle_beta   90.00
_cell.angle_gamma   90.00
#
_symmetry.space_group_name_H-M   'P 1'
#
loop_
_entity.id
_entity.type
_entity.pdbx_description
1 polymer ?
#
loop_
_entity_poly.entity_id
_entity_poly.type
_entity_poly.pdbx_seq_one_letter_code
_entity_poly.pdbx_strand_id
1 'polypeptide(L)'
;MPFQVLVINPGSTSTKIAWFVDDNKLWQETVSHDPEEIGAFPSVAAQYEYRLKTIEKIVSEKGSDLDALSAVVGRGGILEPIPGGTYIVDELMLEHLRRGKPWEHAGNLGGIIAKTIAEPRNIPAFIVDPIAVDELDDISRITGLPELP
;
A
#
# COMPACT_ATOMS: atom_id res chain seq x y z
N MET A 1 -1.74 -9.76 24.35
CA MET A 1 -0.47 -9.64 23.61
C MET A 1 -0.51 -8.28 22.90
N PRO A 2 0.63 -7.56 22.81
CA PRO A 2 0.67 -6.28 22.10
C PRO A 2 0.37 -6.49 20.62
N PHE A 3 -0.22 -5.51 19.96
CA PHE A 3 -0.44 -5.54 18.52
C PHE A 3 0.86 -5.22 17.78
N GLN A 4 1.25 -6.07 16.84
CA GLN A 4 2.39 -5.80 15.96
C GLN A 4 1.91 -5.47 14.56
N VAL A 5 2.31 -4.31 14.05
CA VAL A 5 1.83 -3.80 12.76
C VAL A 5 3.00 -3.41 11.88
N LEU A 6 3.03 -3.99 10.68
CA LEU A 6 3.93 -3.56 9.62
C LEU A 6 3.18 -2.56 8.74
N VAL A 7 3.72 -1.34 8.64
CA VAL A 7 3.20 -0.27 7.78
C VAL A 7 4.06 -0.19 6.52
N ILE A 8 3.41 -0.14 5.35
CA ILE A 8 4.05 -0.18 4.03
C ILE A 8 3.56 0.99 3.19
N ASN A 9 4.48 1.86 2.79
CA ASN A 9 4.19 3.03 1.96
C ASN A 9 5.11 3.03 0.73
N PRO A 10 4.66 2.43 -0.39
CA PRO A 10 5.38 2.50 -1.64
C PRO A 10 5.24 3.89 -2.28
N GLY A 11 6.38 4.46 -2.65
CA GLY A 11 6.50 5.63 -3.52
C GLY A 11 7.07 5.23 -4.88
N SER A 12 7.17 6.21 -5.81
CA SER A 12 7.65 5.99 -7.17
C SER A 12 9.01 5.26 -7.19
N THR A 13 10.02 5.84 -6.54
CA THR A 13 11.40 5.33 -6.49
C THR A 13 11.83 4.86 -5.11
N SER A 14 10.91 4.78 -4.15
CA SER A 14 11.22 4.36 -2.77
C SER A 14 10.11 3.52 -2.18
N THR A 15 10.42 2.76 -1.13
CA THR A 15 9.41 2.13 -0.26
C THR A 15 9.78 2.44 1.18
N LYS A 16 8.88 3.12 1.90
CA LYS A 16 9.02 3.33 3.33
C LYS A 16 8.29 2.22 4.07
N ILE A 17 8.93 1.65 5.07
CA ILE A 17 8.33 0.64 5.95
C ILE A 17 8.61 0.97 7.40
N ALA A 18 7.69 0.61 8.28
CA ALA A 18 7.86 0.78 9.71
C ALA A 18 7.18 -0.36 10.47
N TRP A 19 7.79 -0.73 11.60
CA TRP A 19 7.25 -1.72 12.52
C TRP A 19 6.77 -1.04 13.79
N PHE A 20 5.54 -1.32 14.18
CA PHE A 20 4.92 -0.81 15.39
C PHE A 20 4.61 -1.96 16.34
N VAL A 21 4.75 -1.68 17.64
CA VAL A 21 4.29 -2.51 18.74
C VAL A 21 3.39 -1.63 19.60
N ASP A 22 2.08 -1.87 19.52
CA ASP A 22 1.04 -0.94 19.95
C ASP A 22 1.33 0.47 19.38
N ASP A 23 1.40 1.49 20.23
CA ASP A 23 1.66 2.88 19.81
C ASP A 23 3.16 3.19 19.59
N ASN A 24 4.05 2.21 19.83
CA ASN A 24 5.49 2.42 19.77
C ASN A 24 6.05 2.00 18.41
N LYS A 25 6.63 2.96 17.69
CA LYS A 25 7.40 2.69 16.47
C LYS A 25 8.75 2.07 16.85
N LEU A 26 8.88 0.76 16.64
CA LEU A 26 10.11 0.02 16.95
C LEU A 26 11.23 0.41 15.99
N TRP A 27 10.93 0.48 14.69
CA TRP A 27 11.87 0.94 13.67
C TRP A 27 11.13 1.45 12.43
N GLN A 28 11.86 2.20 11.61
CA GLN A 28 11.42 2.67 10.31
C GLN A 28 12.60 2.66 9.35
N GLU A 29 12.37 2.23 8.12
CA GLU A 29 13.37 2.21 7.06
C GLU A 29 12.81 2.81 5.76
N THR A 30 13.70 3.35 4.94
CA THR A 30 13.38 3.80 3.58
C THR A 30 14.28 3.06 2.61
N VAL A 31 13.67 2.29 1.73
CA VAL A 31 14.34 1.59 0.64
C VAL A 31 14.31 2.48 -0.58
N SER A 32 15.46 2.79 -1.16
CA SER A 32 15.55 3.38 -2.49
C SER A 32 15.61 2.26 -3.53
N HIS A 33 14.88 2.42 -4.63
CA HIS A 33 14.89 1.49 -5.74
C HIS A 33 15.50 2.17 -6.95
N ASP A 34 16.32 1.43 -7.68
CA ASP A 34 16.94 1.93 -8.91
C ASP A 34 15.86 2.21 -9.96
N PRO A 35 15.75 3.46 -10.48
CA PRO A 35 14.81 3.80 -11.54
C PRO A 35 14.91 2.92 -12.79
N GLU A 36 16.12 2.45 -13.15
CA GLU A 36 16.33 1.57 -14.30
C GLU A 36 15.76 0.17 -14.03
N GLU A 37 15.99 -0.37 -12.83
CA GLU A 37 15.48 -1.68 -12.42
C GLU A 37 13.94 -1.69 -12.34
N ILE A 38 13.34 -0.70 -11.68
CA ILE A 38 11.88 -0.60 -11.59
C ILE A 38 11.22 -0.23 -12.93
N GLY A 39 11.96 0.46 -13.80
CA GLY A 39 11.51 0.82 -15.15
C GLY A 39 11.48 -0.36 -16.12
N ALA A 40 12.17 -1.46 -15.81
CA ALA A 40 12.15 -2.68 -16.61
C ALA A 40 10.86 -3.50 -16.44
N PHE A 41 10.05 -3.23 -15.42
CA PHE A 41 8.78 -3.94 -15.20
C PHE A 41 7.68 -3.42 -16.14
N PRO A 42 6.82 -4.31 -16.67
CA PRO A 42 5.79 -3.93 -17.66
C PRO A 42 4.67 -3.05 -17.08
N SER A 43 4.47 -3.06 -15.77
CA SER A 43 3.50 -2.24 -15.05
C SER A 43 3.96 -2.00 -13.61
N VAL A 44 3.37 -1.01 -12.95
CA VAL A 44 3.61 -0.79 -11.52
C VAL A 44 3.26 -2.04 -10.70
N ALA A 45 2.12 -2.68 -10.99
CA ALA A 45 1.70 -3.88 -10.28
C ALA A 45 2.70 -5.04 -10.43
N ALA A 46 3.41 -5.14 -11.54
CA ALA A 46 4.44 -6.17 -11.76
C ALA A 46 5.67 -6.00 -10.85
N GLN A 47 5.86 -4.84 -10.23
CA GLN A 47 6.96 -4.62 -9.28
C GLN A 47 6.73 -5.27 -7.91
N TYR A 48 5.54 -5.82 -7.64
CA TYR A 48 5.15 -6.22 -6.28
C TYR A 48 6.10 -7.24 -5.63
N GLU A 49 6.52 -8.28 -6.37
CA GLU A 49 7.43 -9.31 -5.84
C GLU A 49 8.81 -8.75 -5.53
N TYR A 50 9.30 -7.87 -6.40
CA TYR A 50 10.58 -7.19 -6.20
C TYR A 50 10.54 -6.37 -4.92
N ARG A 51 9.51 -5.54 -4.75
CA ARG A 51 9.34 -4.70 -3.54
C ARG A 51 9.12 -5.56 -2.29
N LEU A 52 8.36 -6.65 -2.38
CA LEU A 52 8.10 -7.58 -1.28
C LEU A 52 9.41 -8.20 -0.77
N LYS A 53 10.26 -8.72 -1.67
CA LYS A 53 11.56 -9.30 -1.30
C LYS A 53 12.44 -8.30 -0.55
N THR A 54 12.42 -7.03 -0.94
CA THR A 54 13.20 -6.00 -0.22
C THR A 54 12.64 -5.74 1.18
N ILE A 55 11.33 -5.77 1.35
CA ILE A 55 10.68 -5.61 2.66
C ILE A 55 11.02 -6.80 3.57
N GLU A 56 10.89 -8.03 3.08
CA GLU A 56 11.23 -9.26 3.82
C GLU A 56 12.69 -9.26 4.29
N LYS A 57 13.60 -8.83 3.41
CA LYS A 57 15.02 -8.68 3.75
C LYS A 57 15.23 -7.72 4.92
N ILE A 58 14.60 -6.55 4.90
CA ILE A 58 14.77 -5.54 5.96
C ILE A 58 14.15 -5.98 7.27
N VAL A 59 12.96 -6.61 7.22
CA VAL A 59 12.31 -7.17 8.41
C VAL A 59 13.24 -8.17 9.09
N SER A 60 13.87 -9.06 8.30
CA SER A 60 14.88 -10.01 8.79
C SER A 60 16.13 -9.33 9.35
N GLU A 61 16.68 -8.33 8.66
CA GLU A 61 17.85 -7.56 9.12
C GLU A 61 17.60 -6.80 10.43
N LYS A 62 16.35 -6.38 10.67
CA LYS A 62 15.92 -5.74 11.93
C LYS A 62 15.60 -6.75 13.04
N GLY A 63 15.71 -8.05 12.77
CA GLY A 63 15.40 -9.11 13.73
C GLY A 63 13.91 -9.19 14.08
N SER A 64 13.04 -8.70 13.20
CA SER A 64 11.58 -8.80 13.35
C SER A 64 11.07 -10.03 12.59
N ASP A 65 9.99 -10.61 13.09
CA ASP A 65 9.39 -11.82 12.51
C ASP A 65 8.00 -11.48 11.97
N LEU A 66 7.80 -11.68 10.66
CA LEU A 66 6.51 -11.47 10.01
C LEU A 66 5.41 -12.32 10.65
N ASP A 67 5.72 -13.49 11.19
CA ASP A 67 4.73 -14.37 11.83
C ASP A 67 4.26 -13.83 13.19
N ALA A 68 4.95 -12.82 13.73
CA ALA A 68 4.55 -12.13 14.95
C ALA A 68 3.56 -10.98 14.69
N LEU A 69 3.25 -10.67 13.42
CA LEU A 69 2.34 -9.60 13.04
C LEU A 69 0.90 -9.88 13.43
N SER A 70 0.22 -8.84 13.89
CA SER A 70 -1.23 -8.83 14.11
C SER A 70 -1.99 -8.25 12.93
N ALA A 71 -1.36 -7.37 12.14
CA ALA A 71 -1.91 -6.81 10.91
C ALA A 71 -0.81 -6.25 10.01
N VAL A 72 -1.13 -6.06 8.72
CA VAL A 72 -0.29 -5.32 7.77
C VAL A 72 -1.10 -4.17 7.19
N VAL A 73 -0.51 -2.98 7.14
CA VAL A 73 -1.18 -1.78 6.65
C VAL A 73 -0.41 -1.21 5.47
N GLY A 74 -1.05 -1.11 4.32
CA GLY A 74 -0.53 -0.46 3.13
C GLY A 74 -1.06 0.97 2.97
N ARG A 75 -0.30 1.85 2.31
CA ARG A 75 -0.87 3.07 1.74
C ARG A 75 -1.94 2.70 0.70
N GLY A 76 -3.09 3.36 0.73
CA GLY A 76 -4.12 3.16 -0.27
C GLY A 76 -3.72 3.71 -1.65
N GLY A 77 -4.01 2.94 -2.70
CA GLY A 77 -3.74 3.30 -4.08
C GLY A 77 -4.85 4.10 -4.74
N ILE A 78 -4.88 4.05 -6.07
CA ILE A 78 -5.97 4.54 -6.89
C ILE A 78 -7.10 3.50 -6.85
N LEU A 79 -8.24 3.90 -6.31
CA LEU A 79 -9.50 3.16 -6.27
C LEU A 79 -10.61 4.01 -6.89
N GLU A 80 -11.84 3.49 -6.95
CA GLU A 80 -13.01 4.35 -7.14
C GLU A 80 -13.14 5.33 -5.96
N PRO A 81 -13.79 6.49 -6.13
CA PRO A 81 -14.03 7.44 -5.06
C PRO A 81 -14.71 6.78 -3.84
N ILE A 82 -14.11 6.94 -2.65
CA ILE A 82 -14.66 6.43 -1.39
C ILE A 82 -14.46 7.46 -0.26
N PRO A 83 -15.21 7.37 0.86
CA PRO A 83 -14.95 8.21 2.04
C PRO A 83 -13.56 7.97 2.67
N GLY A 84 -13.17 8.81 3.62
CA GLY A 84 -12.02 8.56 4.48
C GLY A 84 -12.24 7.35 5.39
N GLY A 85 -11.16 6.65 5.76
CA GLY A 85 -11.22 5.54 6.71
C GLY A 85 -10.19 4.43 6.50
N THR A 86 -10.36 3.39 7.32
CA THR A 86 -9.55 2.16 7.29
C THR A 86 -10.35 1.03 6.64
N TYR A 87 -9.83 0.47 5.56
CA TYR A 87 -10.50 -0.53 4.74
C TYR A 87 -9.73 -1.84 4.74
N ILE A 88 -10.42 -2.96 4.88
CA ILE A 88 -9.83 -4.30 4.70
C ILE A 88 -9.49 -4.49 3.21
N VAL A 89 -8.33 -5.06 2.92
CA VAL A 89 -7.95 -5.42 1.55
C VAL A 89 -8.63 -6.74 1.17
N ASP A 90 -9.68 -6.62 0.36
CA ASP A 90 -10.42 -7.74 -0.24
C ASP A 90 -10.05 -7.94 -1.72
N GLU A 91 -10.63 -8.97 -2.35
CA GLU A 91 -10.34 -9.30 -3.74
C GLU A 91 -10.77 -8.20 -4.72
N LEU A 92 -11.90 -7.54 -4.46
CA LEU A 92 -12.37 -6.44 -5.30
C LEU A 92 -11.35 -5.29 -5.28
N MET A 93 -10.86 -4.91 -4.10
CA MET A 93 -9.81 -3.90 -3.98
C MET A 93 -8.55 -4.31 -4.75
N LEU A 94 -8.12 -5.58 -4.67
CA LEU A 94 -6.96 -6.07 -5.42
C LEU A 94 -7.14 -5.98 -6.93
N GLU A 95 -8.34 -6.29 -7.44
CA GLU A 95 -8.68 -6.12 -8.86
C GLU A 95 -8.52 -4.66 -9.30
N HIS A 96 -9.03 -3.71 -8.50
CA HIS A 96 -8.87 -2.28 -8.77
C HIS A 96 -7.40 -1.85 -8.76
N LEU A 97 -6.63 -2.26 -7.76
CA LEU A 97 -5.21 -1.89 -7.63
C LEU A 97 -4.34 -2.47 -8.77
N ARG A 98 -4.80 -3.56 -9.41
CA ARG A 98 -4.13 -4.24 -10.54
C ARG A 98 -4.66 -3.85 -11.92
N ARG A 99 -5.66 -2.97 -12.02
CA ARG A 99 -6.36 -2.60 -13.26
C ARG A 99 -5.43 -2.06 -14.37
N GLY A 100 -4.26 -1.53 -14.02
CA GLY A 100 -3.29 -1.01 -14.99
C GLY A 100 -3.60 0.40 -15.47
N LYS A 101 -2.87 0.89 -16.48
CA LYS A 101 -3.03 2.25 -17.02
C LYS A 101 -4.48 2.54 -17.47
N PRO A 102 -5.02 3.74 -17.20
CA PRO A 102 -4.37 4.92 -16.60
C PRO A 102 -4.29 4.91 -15.05
N TRP A 103 -4.81 3.87 -14.39
CA TRP A 103 -4.95 3.78 -12.94
C TRP A 103 -3.70 3.23 -12.24
N GLU A 104 -2.53 3.39 -12.83
CA GLU A 104 -1.26 2.93 -12.27
C GLU A 104 -0.62 4.00 -11.38
N HIS A 105 -0.35 3.62 -10.14
CA HIS A 105 0.42 4.45 -9.22
C HIS A 105 1.16 3.56 -8.22
N ALA A 106 2.36 3.96 -7.79
CA ALA A 106 3.18 3.17 -6.86
C ALA A 106 2.42 2.82 -5.58
N GLY A 107 1.57 3.72 -5.09
CA GLY A 107 0.69 3.49 -3.94
C GLY A 107 -0.23 2.26 -4.08
N ASN A 108 -0.55 1.82 -5.30
CA ASN A 108 -1.35 0.61 -5.52
C ASN A 108 -0.68 -0.64 -4.93
N LEU A 109 0.65 -0.66 -4.92
CA LEU A 109 1.43 -1.75 -4.34
C LEU A 109 1.22 -1.88 -2.83
N GLY A 110 0.76 -0.82 -2.15
CA GLY A 110 0.57 -0.84 -0.69
C GLY A 110 -0.42 -1.92 -0.27
N GLY A 111 -1.63 -1.88 -0.81
CA GLY A 111 -2.66 -2.89 -0.54
C GLY A 111 -2.27 -4.29 -1.05
N ILE A 112 -1.68 -4.36 -2.24
CA ILE A 112 -1.23 -5.63 -2.85
C ILE A 112 -0.22 -6.34 -1.94
N ILE A 113 0.86 -5.65 -1.55
CA ILE A 113 1.92 -6.20 -0.71
C ILE A 113 1.38 -6.54 0.69
N ALA A 114 0.53 -5.67 1.26
CA ALA A 114 -0.06 -5.90 2.56
C ALA A 114 -0.85 -7.21 2.60
N LYS A 115 -1.71 -7.45 1.60
CA LYS A 115 -2.45 -8.71 1.45
C LYS A 115 -1.51 -9.90 1.30
N THR A 116 -0.50 -9.81 0.44
CA THR A 116 0.44 -10.92 0.19
C THR A 116 1.19 -11.34 1.45
N ILE A 117 1.56 -10.40 2.32
CA ILE A 117 2.21 -10.73 3.61
C ILE A 117 1.20 -11.33 4.61
N ALA A 118 -0.01 -10.78 4.65
CA ALA A 118 -1.01 -11.11 5.65
C ALA A 118 -1.72 -12.46 5.41
N GLU A 119 -2.00 -12.79 4.15
CA GLU A 119 -2.81 -13.96 3.77
C GLU A 119 -2.22 -15.30 4.26
N PRO A 120 -0.92 -15.62 4.06
CA PRO A 120 -0.34 -16.87 4.58
C PRO A 120 -0.37 -16.99 6.10
N ARG A 121 -0.52 -15.87 6.81
CA ARG A 121 -0.53 -15.77 8.27
C ARG A 121 -1.93 -15.72 8.86
N ASN A 122 -2.96 -15.69 8.01
CA ASN A 122 -4.35 -15.55 8.42
C ASN A 122 -4.59 -14.33 9.34
N ILE A 123 -3.93 -13.21 9.02
CA ILE A 123 -4.10 -11.92 9.70
C ILE A 123 -4.73 -10.89 8.75
N PRO A 124 -5.36 -9.82 9.25
CA PRO A 124 -5.94 -8.81 8.38
C PRO A 124 -4.87 -7.95 7.69
N ALA A 125 -5.18 -7.55 6.46
CA ALA A 125 -4.49 -6.49 5.73
C ALA A 125 -5.43 -5.29 5.55
N PHE A 126 -4.89 -4.09 5.71
CA PHE A 126 -5.65 -2.85 5.57
C PHE A 126 -4.98 -1.87 4.62
N ILE A 127 -5.79 -0.94 4.10
CA ILE A 127 -5.34 0.37 3.64
C ILE A 127 -6.00 1.45 4.49
N VAL A 128 -5.36 2.61 4.58
CA VAL A 128 -5.89 3.80 5.29
C VAL A 128 -5.87 4.98 4.33
N ASP A 129 -6.97 5.72 4.28
CA ASP A 129 -7.15 6.97 3.53
C ASP A 129 -6.52 6.92 2.13
N PRO A 130 -7.08 6.14 1.20
CA PRO A 130 -6.52 6.01 -0.14
C PRO A 130 -6.45 7.35 -0.87
N ILE A 131 -5.66 7.38 -1.96
CA ILE A 131 -5.54 8.56 -2.82
C ILE A 131 -6.91 8.93 -3.44
N ALA A 132 -7.84 7.98 -3.50
CA ALA A 132 -9.19 8.13 -4.01
C ALA A 132 -10.22 8.63 -2.96
N VAL A 133 -9.79 9.11 -1.79
CA VAL A 133 -10.74 9.72 -0.83
C VAL A 133 -11.43 10.92 -1.48
N ASP A 134 -12.76 10.90 -1.49
CA ASP A 134 -13.61 11.98 -2.02
C ASP A 134 -14.71 12.32 -1.02
N GLU A 135 -14.57 13.49 -0.40
CA GLU A 135 -15.53 14.10 0.52
C GLU A 135 -15.81 15.56 0.11
N LEU A 136 -15.65 15.86 -1.18
CA LEU A 136 -15.91 17.20 -1.71
C LEU A 136 -17.41 17.50 -1.77
N ASP A 137 -17.77 18.73 -1.45
CA ASP A 137 -19.11 19.27 -1.74
C ASP A 137 -19.36 19.30 -3.26
N ASP A 138 -20.60 19.08 -3.66
CA ASP A 138 -20.99 19.05 -5.08
C ASP A 138 -20.62 20.34 -5.84
N ILE A 139 -20.65 21.49 -5.16
CA ILE A 139 -20.25 22.78 -5.75
C ILE A 139 -18.77 22.80 -6.17
N SER A 140 -17.93 22.02 -5.48
CA SER A 140 -16.49 21.91 -5.78
C SER A 140 -16.20 20.98 -6.95
N ARG A 141 -17.20 20.24 -7.44
CA ARG A 141 -17.05 19.39 -8.62
C ARG A 141 -17.04 20.23 -9.89
N ILE A 142 -17.89 21.27 -9.96
CA ILE A 142 -18.09 22.10 -11.17
C ILE A 142 -16.77 22.66 -11.72
N THR A 143 -16.30 22.10 -12.83
CA THR A 143 -15.08 22.54 -13.55
C THR A 143 -15.33 23.60 -14.61
N GLY A 144 -16.58 23.74 -15.09
CA GLY A 144 -16.94 24.60 -16.23
C GLY A 144 -16.86 23.91 -17.59
N LEU A 145 -16.52 22.62 -17.63
CA LEU A 145 -16.56 21.76 -18.82
C LEU A 145 -17.59 20.64 -18.62
N PRO A 146 -18.68 20.55 -19.42
CA PRO A 146 -19.72 19.55 -19.23
C PRO A 146 -19.27 18.08 -19.29
N GLU A 147 -18.12 17.81 -19.93
CA GLU A 147 -17.55 16.48 -20.08
C GLU A 147 -16.74 16.00 -18.86
N LEU A 148 -16.45 16.91 -17.92
CA LEU A 148 -15.78 16.60 -16.67
C LEU A 148 -16.76 16.77 -15.50
N PRO A 149 -16.55 16.04 -14.39
CA PRO A 149 -17.24 16.36 -13.15
C PRO A 149 -17.01 17.84 -12.76
#